data_AF-A0A7J7IZE5-F1
#
_entry.id   AF-A0A7J7IZE5-F1
#
_cell.length_a   1.000
_cell.length_b   1.000
_cell.length_c   1.000
_cell.angle_alpha   90.00
_cell.angle_beta   90.00
_cell.angle_gamma   90.00
#
_symmetry.space_group_name_H-M   'P 1'
#
loop_
_entity.id
_entity.type
_entity.pdbx_description
1 polymer ?
#
loop_
_entity_poly.entity_id
_entity_poly.type
_entity_poly.pdbx_seq_one_letter_code
_entity_poly.pdbx_strand_id
1 'polypeptide(L)'
;MTNWLPDENKKREDAWGYAQWKPAMYTALERKNADLSHATSYPNLPEDKHDTLNNIVPNRTLFRSYFGGQFDQVSMNATNVSFGVSKDKFYNHTNYHIWTMAVGMGPPPEDGVSTTVILVISVGLGIPLVLMIFSSVFVCVKAIKKRRAMSESEYTAINT
;
A
#
# COMPACT_ATOMS: atom_id res chain seq x y z
N MET A 1 16.16 -18.61 -11.89
CA MET A 1 17.17 -17.63 -11.45
C MET A 1 16.82 -16.31 -12.14
N THR A 2 16.22 -15.38 -11.42
CA THR A 2 15.87 -14.05 -11.96
C THR A 2 17.13 -13.20 -12.04
N ASN A 3 17.47 -12.72 -13.24
CA ASN A 3 18.59 -11.82 -13.46
C ASN A 3 18.38 -10.52 -12.67
N TRP A 4 19.25 -10.29 -11.69
CA TRP A 4 19.37 -9.07 -10.88
C TRP A 4 20.18 -7.97 -11.56
N LEU A 5 20.74 -8.23 -12.74
CA LEU A 5 21.46 -7.24 -13.53
C LEU A 5 20.43 -6.33 -14.20
N PRO A 6 20.49 -5.00 -14.00
CA PRO A 6 19.64 -4.06 -14.70
C PRO A 6 19.91 -4.15 -16.21
N ASP A 7 18.83 -4.21 -17.00
CA ASP A 7 18.87 -4.26 -18.46
C ASP A 7 19.56 -3.02 -19.03
N GLU A 8 20.64 -3.23 -19.78
CA GLU A 8 21.51 -2.16 -20.32
C GLU A 8 20.78 -1.22 -21.29
N ASN A 9 19.65 -1.67 -21.86
CA ASN A 9 18.88 -0.92 -22.86
C ASN A 9 17.69 -0.13 -22.27
N LYS A 10 17.42 -0.23 -20.97
CA LYS A 10 16.40 0.58 -20.30
C LYS A 10 17.03 1.92 -19.90
N LYS A 11 16.49 3.03 -20.41
CA LYS A 11 16.87 4.40 -20.00
C LYS A 11 17.05 4.44 -18.47
N ARG A 12 18.26 4.77 -18.01
CA ARG A 12 18.61 4.94 -16.59
C ARG A 12 17.90 6.17 -16.03
N GLU A 13 16.60 6.10 -15.78
CA GLU A 13 15.88 7.18 -15.10
C GLU A 13 15.83 6.95 -13.57
N ASP A 14 16.00 5.72 -13.06
CA ASP A 14 15.60 5.39 -11.67
C ASP A 14 16.61 4.56 -10.85
N ALA A 15 17.93 4.75 -11.02
CA ALA A 15 18.90 4.11 -10.13
C ALA A 15 19.14 4.95 -8.86
N TRP A 16 18.11 5.10 -8.02
CA TRP A 16 18.19 5.79 -6.74
C TRP A 16 18.19 4.80 -5.57
N GLY A 17 18.53 5.28 -4.37
CA GLY A 17 18.30 4.53 -3.14
C GLY A 17 16.84 4.65 -2.70
N TYR A 18 16.30 3.62 -2.07
CA TYR A 18 14.97 3.66 -1.47
C TYR A 18 15.03 3.41 0.04
N ALA A 19 14.07 3.99 0.75
CA ALA A 19 13.76 3.67 2.14
C ALA A 19 12.23 3.60 2.27
N GLN A 20 11.70 2.42 2.60
CA GLN A 20 10.25 2.20 2.70
C GLN A 20 9.87 1.45 3.98
N TRP A 21 8.72 1.78 4.54
CA TRP A 21 8.16 1.13 5.73
C TRP A 21 6.64 1.16 5.68
N LYS A 22 6.00 0.29 6.46
CA LYS A 22 4.54 0.35 6.68
C LYS A 22 4.25 1.32 7.85
N PRO A 23 3.10 2.02 7.85
CA PRO A 23 2.68 2.90 8.94
C PRO A 23 2.14 2.08 10.14
N ALA A 24 2.93 1.10 10.56
CA ALA A 24 2.54 0.11 11.53
C ALA A 24 3.73 -0.33 12.39
N MET A 25 3.43 -0.70 13.62
CA MET A 25 4.38 -1.22 14.60
C MET A 25 3.70 -2.34 15.39
N TYR A 26 4.48 -3.31 15.86
CA TYR A 26 3.99 -4.35 16.76
C TYR A 26 4.43 -4.12 18.20
N THR A 27 3.52 -4.36 19.13
CA THR A 27 3.75 -4.23 20.57
C THR A 27 4.11 -5.54 21.26
N ALA A 28 4.19 -6.64 20.50
CA ALA A 28 4.60 -7.96 20.98
C ALA A 28 5.49 -8.67 19.95
N LEU A 29 6.27 -9.66 20.43
CA LEU A 29 7.22 -10.41 19.61
C LEU A 29 6.54 -11.25 18.50
N GLU A 30 5.34 -11.77 18.77
CA GLU A 30 4.61 -12.65 17.85
C GLU A 30 4.03 -11.91 16.63
N ARG A 31 3.98 -10.57 16.67
CA ARG A 31 3.51 -9.70 15.57
C ARG A 31 2.13 -10.07 15.05
N LYS A 32 1.20 -10.39 15.95
CA LYS A 32 -0.20 -10.66 15.58
C LYS A 32 -0.93 -9.35 15.29
N ASN A 33 -2.03 -9.44 14.55
CA ASN A 33 -2.88 -8.28 14.24
C ASN A 33 -3.44 -7.60 15.50
N ALA A 34 -3.61 -8.34 16.60
CA ALA A 34 -4.06 -7.78 17.89
C ALA A 34 -3.00 -6.88 18.55
N ASP A 35 -1.73 -7.10 18.23
CA ASP A 35 -0.58 -6.36 18.79
C ASP A 35 -0.17 -5.21 17.86
N LEU A 36 -0.98 -4.92 16.84
CA LEU A 36 -0.70 -3.89 15.86
C LEU A 36 -1.04 -2.50 16.42
N SER A 37 -0.05 -1.61 16.39
CA SER A 37 -0.20 -0.18 16.65
C SER A 37 0.29 0.65 15.45
N HIS A 38 0.09 1.95 15.49
CA HIS A 38 0.38 2.87 14.41
C HIS A 38 1.78 3.47 14.52
N ALA A 39 2.42 3.66 13.36
CA ALA A 39 3.63 4.45 13.21
C ALA A 39 3.32 5.66 12.32
N THR A 40 3.61 6.86 12.83
CA THR A 40 3.35 8.13 12.14
C THR A 40 4.67 8.72 11.67
N SER A 41 4.84 8.86 10.35
CA SER A 41 5.98 9.57 9.76
C SER A 41 5.63 11.04 9.51
N TYR A 42 6.56 11.94 9.81
CA TYR A 42 6.40 13.36 9.56
C TYR A 42 7.08 13.78 8.26
N PRO A 43 6.70 14.92 7.67
CA PRO A 43 7.45 15.50 6.57
C PRO A 43 8.92 15.64 6.91
N ASN A 44 9.74 15.62 5.87
CA ASN A 44 11.15 15.93 5.94
C ASN A 44 11.38 17.26 6.66
N LEU A 45 12.37 17.26 7.55
CA LEU A 45 12.82 18.46 8.23
C LEU A 45 13.27 19.49 7.18
N PRO A 46 12.98 20.78 7.38
CA PRO A 46 13.35 21.82 6.41
C PRO A 46 14.85 21.81 6.09
N GLU A 47 15.17 21.87 4.79
CA GLU A 47 16.53 21.75 4.21
C GLU A 47 17.44 22.94 4.58
N ASP A 48 16.85 24.08 4.93
CA ASP A 48 17.49 25.34 5.35
C ASP A 48 18.25 25.25 6.70
N LYS A 49 18.38 24.04 7.25
CA LYS A 49 19.05 23.78 8.51
C LYS A 49 20.22 22.80 8.36
N HIS A 50 21.14 23.07 7.44
CA HIS A 50 22.45 22.40 7.39
C HIS A 50 23.11 22.33 8.78
N ASP A 51 23.01 23.41 9.57
CA ASP A 51 23.49 23.44 10.96
C ASP A 51 22.74 22.47 11.89
N THR A 52 21.44 22.24 11.69
CA THR A 52 20.69 21.28 12.52
C THR A 52 21.05 19.84 12.17
N LEU A 53 21.28 19.52 10.88
CA LEU A 53 21.69 18.19 10.45
C LEU A 53 23.13 17.86 10.88
N ASN A 54 24.02 18.84 10.84
CA ASN A 54 25.38 18.72 11.39
C ASN A 54 25.38 18.47 12.91
N ASN A 55 24.37 18.97 13.63
CA ASN A 55 24.17 18.65 15.05
C ASN A 55 23.48 17.30 15.29
N ILE A 56 22.68 16.81 14.33
CA ILE A 56 22.01 15.50 14.40
C ILE A 56 23.00 14.36 14.17
N VAL A 57 23.97 14.53 13.25
CA VAL A 57 24.97 13.51 12.95
C VAL A 57 26.18 13.72 13.87
N PRO A 58 26.45 12.83 14.86
CA PRO A 58 27.59 12.99 15.74
C PRO A 58 28.92 13.02 14.96
N ASN A 59 29.90 13.75 15.49
CA ASN A 59 31.22 13.90 14.85
C ASN A 59 31.98 12.58 14.62
N ARG A 60 31.63 11.50 15.34
CA ARG A 60 32.25 10.17 15.23
C ARG A 60 31.29 9.16 14.60
N THR A 61 30.82 9.43 13.39
CA THR A 61 29.95 8.53 12.63
C THR A 61 30.69 7.94 11.43
N LEU A 62 30.35 6.71 11.06
CA LEU A 62 30.84 6.07 9.83
C LEU A 62 30.52 6.92 8.60
N PHE A 63 29.36 7.57 8.59
CA PHE A 63 28.95 8.50 7.54
C PHE A 63 29.96 9.64 7.38
N ARG A 64 30.38 10.29 8.47
CA ARG A 64 31.37 11.36 8.40
C ARG A 64 32.76 10.86 8.03
N SER A 65 33.16 9.66 8.46
CA SER A 65 34.42 9.04 8.03
C SER A 65 34.42 8.68 6.54
N TYR A 66 33.27 8.30 5.97
CA TYR A 66 33.14 7.96 4.56
C TYR A 66 33.21 9.18 3.65
N PHE A 67 32.48 10.25 3.99
CA PHE A 67 32.45 11.48 3.17
C PHE A 67 33.59 12.46 3.49
N GLY A 68 34.23 12.36 4.66
CA GLY A 68 35.41 13.15 5.02
C GLY A 68 35.19 14.66 4.83
N GLY A 69 36.10 15.30 4.09
CA GLY A 69 36.04 16.73 3.78
C GLY A 69 34.90 17.16 2.84
N GLN A 70 34.17 16.21 2.25
CA GLN A 70 33.00 16.47 1.40
C GLN A 70 31.70 16.43 2.20
N PHE A 71 31.75 16.17 3.51
CA PHE A 71 30.55 16.05 4.35
C PHE A 71 29.63 17.28 4.25
N ASP A 72 30.19 18.49 4.20
CA ASP A 72 29.41 19.73 4.10
C ASP A 72 28.76 19.94 2.72
N GLN A 73 29.12 19.11 1.73
CA GLN A 73 28.57 19.15 0.37
C GLN A 73 27.47 18.10 0.14
N VAL A 74 27.20 17.24 1.12
CA VAL A 74 26.18 16.21 1.02
C VAL A 74 24.84 16.77 1.48
N SER A 75 23.82 16.71 0.61
CA SER A 75 22.45 16.99 1.01
C SER A 75 21.95 15.85 1.89
N MET A 76 21.55 16.19 3.11
CA MET A 76 21.00 15.27 4.09
C MET A 76 19.54 15.61 4.33
N ASN A 77 18.72 14.58 4.52
CA ASN A 77 17.34 14.77 4.91
C ASN A 77 17.04 13.93 6.15
N ALA A 78 16.25 14.49 7.06
CA ALA A 78 15.85 13.84 8.29
C ALA A 78 14.33 13.87 8.43
N THR A 79 13.76 12.74 8.80
CA THR A 79 12.35 12.62 9.15
C THR A 79 12.23 11.98 10.52
N ASN A 80 11.19 12.39 11.26
CA ASN A 80 10.83 11.75 12.51
C ASN A 80 9.75 10.71 12.25
N VAL A 81 9.84 9.59 12.97
CA VAL A 81 8.78 8.58 13.03
C VAL A 81 8.39 8.43 14.50
N SER A 82 7.13 8.73 14.81
CA SER A 82 6.56 8.53 16.15
C SER A 82 5.70 7.27 16.17
N PHE A 83 5.53 6.71 17.36
CA PHE A 83 4.85 5.44 17.52
C PHE A 83 3.80 5.46 18.61
N GLY A 84 2.75 4.67 18.37
CA GLY A 84 1.63 4.52 19.29
C GLY A 84 0.48 5.47 18.99
N VAL A 85 -0.66 5.17 19.60
CA VAL A 85 -1.87 5.99 19.54
C VAL A 85 -2.38 6.25 20.95
N SER A 86 -2.99 7.40 21.24
CA SER A 86 -3.40 7.74 22.63
C SER A 86 -4.27 6.69 23.33
N LYS A 87 -4.94 5.80 22.58
CA LYS A 87 -5.78 4.72 23.11
C LYS A 87 -5.02 3.44 23.52
N ASP A 88 -3.79 3.24 23.04
CA ASP A 88 -3.04 1.98 23.25
C ASP A 88 -2.11 1.99 24.47
N LYS A 89 -2.13 3.10 25.24
CA LYS A 89 -1.28 3.33 26.43
C LYS A 89 0.23 3.37 26.12
N PHE A 90 0.59 3.49 24.84
CA PHE A 90 1.95 3.62 24.31
C PHE A 90 2.89 2.50 24.78
N TYR A 91 4.20 2.75 24.67
CA TYR A 91 5.25 1.82 25.10
C TYR A 91 5.08 1.32 26.53
N ASN A 92 4.59 2.16 27.43
CA ASN A 92 4.51 1.85 28.87
C ASN A 92 3.60 0.65 29.18
N HIS A 93 2.73 0.26 28.24
CA HIS A 93 1.85 -0.88 28.44
C HIS A 93 2.55 -2.23 28.24
N THR A 94 3.32 -2.36 27.16
CA THR A 94 3.94 -3.63 26.76
C THR A 94 5.45 -3.65 26.98
N ASN A 95 6.07 -2.48 27.20
CA ASN A 95 7.51 -2.26 27.20
C ASN A 95 8.20 -2.89 25.99
N TYR A 96 7.50 -2.91 24.85
CA TYR A 96 7.96 -3.62 23.68
C TYR A 96 7.41 -3.02 22.39
N HIS A 97 8.31 -2.78 21.45
CA HIS A 97 8.04 -2.11 20.17
C HIS A 97 8.91 -2.71 19.06
N ILE A 98 8.30 -3.12 17.96
CA ILE A 98 8.99 -3.53 16.73
C ILE A 98 8.49 -2.68 15.57
N TRP A 99 9.41 -1.98 14.94
CA TRP A 99 9.21 -1.32 13.66
C TRP A 99 10.23 -1.85 12.65
N THR A 100 9.85 -1.87 11.37
CA THR A 100 10.70 -2.41 10.30
C THR A 100 10.67 -1.47 9.11
N MET A 101 11.87 -1.20 8.58
CA MET A 101 12.07 -0.47 7.34
C MET A 101 12.95 -1.29 6.40
N ALA A 102 12.73 -1.13 5.10
CA ALA A 102 13.57 -1.68 4.05
C ALA A 102 14.33 -0.55 3.37
N VAL A 103 15.64 -0.69 3.29
CA VAL A 103 16.54 0.24 2.59
C VAL A 103 17.33 -0.51 1.53
N GLY A 104 17.57 0.11 0.38
CA GLY A 104 18.28 -0.54 -0.71
C GLY A 104 18.66 0.43 -1.82
N MET A 105 19.39 -0.08 -2.81
CA MET A 105 19.74 0.65 -4.04
C MET A 105 19.04 0.01 -5.22
N GLY A 106 18.48 0.83 -6.11
CA GLY A 106 17.69 0.42 -7.26
C GLY A 106 16.18 0.63 -7.04
N PRO A 107 15.35 0.04 -7.90
CA PRO A 107 13.90 0.21 -7.81
C PRO A 107 13.36 -0.40 -6.51
N PRO A 108 12.46 0.30 -5.79
CA PRO A 108 11.86 -0.24 -4.58
C PRO A 108 11.04 -1.50 -4.89
N PRO A 109 11.04 -2.51 -4.00
CA PRO A 109 10.17 -3.67 -4.11
C PRO A 109 8.70 -3.27 -4.18
N GLU A 110 7.98 -3.80 -5.16
CA GLU A 110 6.54 -3.55 -5.30
C GLU A 110 5.76 -4.22 -4.17
N ASP A 111 4.89 -3.44 -3.52
CA ASP A 111 3.96 -3.92 -2.52
C ASP A 111 2.75 -4.60 -3.19
N GLY A 112 2.65 -5.93 -3.06
CA GLY A 112 1.53 -6.72 -3.56
C GLY A 112 0.46 -7.00 -2.50
N VAL A 113 -0.80 -7.09 -2.91
CA VAL A 113 -1.86 -7.69 -2.09
C VAL A 113 -1.78 -9.21 -2.13
N SER A 114 -2.06 -9.87 -1.00
CA SER A 114 -2.05 -11.32 -0.92
C SER A 114 -3.06 -11.94 -1.89
N THR A 115 -2.64 -12.99 -2.61
CA THR A 115 -3.49 -13.76 -3.53
C THR A 115 -4.77 -14.25 -2.85
N THR A 116 -4.69 -14.62 -1.57
CA THR A 116 -5.85 -15.03 -0.78
C THR A 116 -6.85 -13.91 -0.61
N VAL A 117 -6.37 -12.68 -0.34
CA VAL A 117 -7.24 -11.50 -0.20
C VAL A 117 -7.94 -11.20 -1.52
N ILE A 118 -7.21 -11.25 -2.64
CA ILE A 118 -7.79 -11.10 -3.98
C ILE A 118 -8.90 -12.14 -4.18
N LEU A 119 -8.63 -13.42 -3.90
CA LEU A 119 -9.60 -14.49 -4.10
C LEU A 119 -10.87 -14.29 -3.27
N VAL A 120 -10.74 -13.93 -1.99
CA VAL A 120 -11.89 -13.67 -1.11
C VAL A 120 -12.73 -12.49 -1.63
N ILE A 121 -12.08 -11.40 -2.06
CA ILE A 121 -12.77 -10.25 -2.66
C ILE A 121 -13.47 -10.65 -3.97
N SER A 122 -12.78 -11.41 -4.83
CA SER A 122 -13.34 -11.88 -6.09
C SER A 122 -14.56 -12.76 -5.91
N VAL A 123 -14.56 -13.68 -4.94
CA VAL A 123 -15.73 -14.52 -4.65
C VAL A 123 -16.84 -13.71 -3.97
N GLY A 124 -16.48 -12.88 -2.99
CA GLY A 124 -17.43 -12.08 -2.21
C GLY A 124 -18.19 -11.06 -3.06
N LEU A 125 -17.52 -10.42 -4.03
CA LEU A 125 -18.15 -9.48 -4.97
C LEU A 125 -18.62 -10.13 -6.26
N GLY A 126 -17.98 -11.22 -6.70
CA GLY A 126 -18.28 -11.90 -7.96
C GLY A 126 -19.64 -12.59 -7.94
N ILE A 127 -19.98 -13.32 -6.88
CA ILE A 127 -21.26 -14.05 -6.81
C ILE A 127 -22.46 -13.07 -6.85
N PRO A 128 -22.52 -12.00 -6.03
CA PRO A 128 -23.60 -11.02 -6.13
C PRO A 128 -23.74 -10.40 -7.52
N LEU A 129 -22.63 -10.07 -8.17
CA LEU A 129 -22.62 -9.45 -9.50
C LEU A 129 -23.18 -10.41 -10.56
N VAL A 130 -22.78 -11.69 -10.50
CA VAL A 130 -23.29 -12.74 -11.39
C VAL A 130 -24.80 -12.94 -11.19
N LEU A 131 -25.28 -13.01 -9.95
CA LEU A 131 -26.71 -13.13 -9.65
C LEU A 131 -27.52 -11.92 -10.15
N MET A 132 -26.95 -10.72 -10.07
CA MET A 132 -27.58 -9.50 -10.58
C MET A 132 -27.72 -9.53 -12.10
N ILE A 133 -26.72 -10.05 -12.82
CA ILE A 133 -26.77 -10.21 -14.28
C ILE A 133 -27.81 -11.29 -14.66
N PHE A 134 -27.79 -12.46 -14.01
CA PHE A 134 -28.76 -13.52 -14.33
C PHE A 134 -30.20 -13.10 -14.04
N SER A 135 -30.43 -12.45 -12.90
CA SER A 135 -31.78 -11.96 -12.54
C SER A 135 -32.27 -10.88 -13.49
N SER A 136 -31.41 -9.92 -13.87
CA SER A 136 -31.78 -8.88 -14.84
C SER A 136 -32.10 -9.46 -16.22
N VAL A 137 -31.26 -10.36 -16.75
CA VAL A 137 -31.51 -11.05 -18.03
C VAL A 137 -32.81 -11.86 -17.96
N PHE A 138 -33.04 -12.61 -16.88
CA PHE A 138 -34.24 -13.40 -16.70
C PHE A 138 -35.51 -12.54 -16.73
N VAL A 139 -35.49 -11.40 -16.02
CA VAL A 139 -36.61 -10.45 -16.01
C VAL A 139 -36.84 -9.84 -17.39
N CYS A 140 -35.78 -9.42 -18.09
CA CYS A 140 -35.89 -8.88 -19.45
C CYS A 140 -36.51 -9.89 -20.42
N VAL A 141 -36.06 -11.15 -20.41
CA VAL A 141 -36.61 -12.21 -21.28
C VAL A 141 -38.08 -12.46 -20.97
N LYS A 142 -38.45 -12.54 -19.69
CA LYS A 142 -39.85 -12.75 -19.29
C LYS A 142 -40.74 -11.57 -19.70
N ALA A 143 -40.24 -10.34 -19.57
CA ALA A 143 -40.96 -9.14 -19.99
C ALA A 143 -41.22 -9.13 -21.51
N ILE A 144 -40.24 -9.51 -22.32
CA ILE A 144 -40.38 -9.59 -23.79
C ILE A 144 -41.39 -10.67 -24.18
N LYS A 145 -41.31 -11.87 -23.58
CA LYS A 145 -42.27 -12.96 -23.86
C LYS A 145 -43.71 -12.57 -23.51
N LYS A 146 -43.92 -11.91 -22.36
CA LYS A 146 -45.24 -11.43 -21.95
C LYS A 146 -45.82 -10.42 -22.94
N ARG A 147 -45.00 -9.49 -23.46
CA ARG A 147 -45.45 -8.51 -24.48
C ARG A 147 -45.83 -9.18 -25.79
N ARG A 148 -45.07 -10.19 -26.25
CA ARG A 148 -45.37 -10.93 -27.49
C ARG A 148 -46.67 -11.74 -27.39
N ALA A 149 -46.87 -12.45 -26.28
CA ALA A 149 -48.10 -13.21 -26.03
C ALA A 149 -49.34 -12.29 -25.96
N MET A 150 -49.20 -11.08 -25.42
CA MET A 150 -50.28 -10.10 -25.38
C MET A 150 -50.61 -9.56 -26.78
N SER A 151 -49.62 -9.28 -27.62
CA SER A 151 -49.88 -8.86 -29.00
C SER A 151 -50.58 -9.93 -29.82
N GLU A 152 -50.18 -11.20 -29.68
CA GLU A 152 -50.75 -12.32 -30.44
C GLU A 152 -52.23 -12.55 -30.08
N SER A 153 -52.59 -12.43 -28.81
CA SER A 153 -53.98 -12.46 -28.33
C SER A 153 -54.84 -11.31 -28.87
N GLU A 154 -54.27 -10.11 -29.00
CA GLU A 154 -54.97 -8.93 -29.51
C GLU A 154 -55.26 -9.06 -31.02
N TYR A 155 -54.30 -9.57 -31.81
CA TYR A 155 -54.51 -9.85 -33.23
C TYR A 155 -55.58 -10.91 -33.48
N THR A 156 -55.68 -11.94 -32.64
CA THR A 156 -56.74 -12.96 -32.78
C THR A 156 -58.14 -12.44 -32.45
N ALA A 157 -58.26 -11.46 -31.54
CA ALA A 157 -59.56 -10.91 -31.15
C ALA A 157 -60.17 -9.97 -32.19
N ILE A 158 -59.37 -9.38 -33.08
CA ILE A 158 -59.83 -8.46 -34.14
C ILE A 158 -60.33 -9.21 -35.38
N ASN A 159 -59.88 -10.46 -35.57
CA ASN A 159 -60.19 -11.28 -36.75
C ASN A 159 -61.39 -12.23 -36.55
N THR A 160 -62.20 -12.03 -35.50
CA THR A 160 -63.44 -12.78 -35.21
C THR A 160 -64.63 -11.84 -35.26
#